data_AF-A0A949PAZ8-F1
#
_entry.id   AF-A0A949PAZ8-F1
#
_cell.length_a   1.000
_cell.length_b   1.000
_cell.length_c   1.000
_cell.angle_alpha   90.00
_cell.angle_beta   90.00
_cell.angle_gamma   90.00
#
_symmetry.space_group_name_H-M   'P 1'
#
loop_
_entity.id
_entity.type
_entity.pdbx_description
1 polymer ?
#
loop_
_entity_poly.entity_id
_entity_poly.type
_entity_poly.pdbx_seq_one_letter_code
_entity_poly.pdbx_strand_id
1 'polypeptide(L)'
;MAKATKKQALGRGLSALLKDPSNDITSANDKNADKVVGSIVDLELSAIEVNPFQPRTSFNEESLRELASSIKELGVIQPITVRKLGFNNYQLVSGERRFRASKLIGLDRIPAFIRIANDQESLEMALVENIQRQDLDPIEIALSYQRLIEEIQVTQDELSDRVGKNRSTIANYLRLLRLDPIIQTGMRDGFISMGHGRA
;
A
#
# COMPACT_ATOMS: atom_id res chain seq x y z
N MET A 1 17.29 -40.80 -10.90
CA MET A 1 16.87 -40.48 -9.51
C MET A 1 17.21 -39.01 -9.26
N ALA A 2 16.19 -38.14 -9.32
CA ALA A 2 16.38 -36.69 -9.22
C ALA A 2 16.55 -36.26 -7.75
N LYS A 3 17.62 -35.52 -7.48
CA LYS A 3 18.06 -35.08 -6.16
C LYS A 3 17.16 -33.94 -5.68
N ALA A 4 16.37 -34.18 -4.63
CA ALA A 4 15.49 -33.17 -4.04
C ALA A 4 16.30 -32.01 -3.44
N THR A 5 16.17 -30.82 -4.01
CA THR A 5 16.70 -29.56 -3.47
C THR A 5 15.89 -29.16 -2.23
N LYS A 6 16.53 -29.28 -1.06
CA LYS A 6 16.04 -28.78 0.23
C LYS A 6 15.69 -27.29 0.10
N LYS A 7 14.39 -26.94 0.19
CA LYS A 7 13.94 -25.57 0.43
C LYS A 7 14.51 -25.12 1.78
N GLN A 8 15.51 -24.25 1.76
CA GLN A 8 15.97 -23.52 2.96
C GLN A 8 14.78 -22.71 3.49
N ALA A 9 14.29 -23.08 4.66
CA ALA A 9 13.30 -22.33 5.41
C ALA A 9 13.94 -21.03 5.96
N LEU A 10 13.99 -19.99 5.13
CA LEU A 10 14.53 -18.66 5.49
C LEU A 10 13.73 -17.92 6.59
N GLY A 11 12.53 -18.39 6.96
CA GLY A 11 11.63 -17.64 7.87
C GLY A 11 11.83 -17.88 9.38
N ARG A 12 12.50 -18.98 9.79
CA ARG A 12 12.54 -19.35 11.22
C ARG A 12 13.53 -18.53 12.05
N GLY A 13 14.66 -18.12 11.48
CA GLY A 13 15.66 -17.32 12.19
C GLY A 13 15.26 -15.85 12.36
N LEU A 14 14.52 -15.30 11.40
CA LEU A 14 14.12 -13.88 11.39
C LEU A 14 13.02 -13.57 12.40
N SER A 15 12.08 -14.52 12.60
CA SER A 15 11.02 -14.40 13.61
C SER A 15 11.56 -14.28 15.04
N ALA A 16 12.73 -14.86 15.32
CA ALA A 16 13.38 -14.75 16.62
C ALA A 16 14.04 -13.38 16.83
N LEU A 17 14.60 -12.78 15.78
CA LEU A 17 15.21 -11.45 15.83
C LEU A 17 14.19 -10.33 16.04
N LEU A 18 12.98 -10.49 15.51
CA LEU A 18 11.89 -9.52 15.66
C LEU A 18 11.19 -9.58 17.02
N LYS A 19 11.35 -10.66 17.79
CA LYS A 19 10.77 -10.81 19.14
C LYS A 19 11.69 -10.29 20.25
N ASP A 20 12.92 -9.89 19.91
CA ASP A 20 13.89 -9.38 20.88
C ASP A 20 13.76 -7.85 20.99
N PRO A 21 13.39 -7.29 22.16
CA PRO A 21 13.25 -5.85 22.35
C PRO A 21 14.57 -5.07 22.18
N SER A 22 15.71 -5.77 22.16
CA SER A 22 17.03 -5.17 21.90
C SER A 22 17.33 -4.92 20.41
N ASN A 23 16.52 -5.48 19.50
CA ASN A 23 16.65 -5.33 18.04
C ASN A 23 15.40 -4.67 17.43
N ASP A 24 14.82 -3.66 18.10
CA ASP A 24 13.67 -2.94 17.55
C ASP A 24 14.08 -2.05 16.37
N ILE A 25 14.13 -2.66 15.19
CA ILE A 25 14.41 -1.98 13.92
C ILE A 25 13.20 -1.08 13.62
N THR A 26 13.35 0.20 13.91
CA THR A 26 12.32 1.23 13.69
C THR A 26 12.68 2.14 12.53
N SER A 27 13.95 2.15 12.10
CA SER A 27 14.47 2.98 11.02
C SER A 27 15.39 2.21 10.06
N ALA A 28 15.54 2.67 8.82
CA ALA A 28 16.44 2.05 7.82
C ALA A 28 17.94 2.13 8.21
N ASN A 29 18.28 2.97 9.19
CA ASN A 29 19.64 3.08 9.74
C ASN A 29 19.96 2.07 10.85
N ASP A 30 18.97 1.26 11.28
CA ASP A 30 19.22 0.23 12.27
C ASP A 30 20.00 -0.95 11.67
N LYS A 31 20.97 -1.46 12.43
CA LYS A 31 21.73 -2.65 12.04
C LYS A 31 20.75 -3.81 11.82
N ASN A 32 20.67 -4.30 10.58
CA ASN A 32 19.77 -5.35 10.06
C ASN A 32 18.41 -4.89 9.45
N ALA A 33 18.19 -3.59 9.22
CA ALA A 33 17.00 -3.11 8.50
C ALA A 33 16.83 -3.75 7.10
N ASP A 34 17.93 -3.92 6.36
CA ASP A 34 17.94 -4.54 5.02
C ASP A 34 17.44 -6.00 4.98
N LYS A 35 17.40 -6.71 6.12
CA LYS A 35 16.92 -8.10 6.17
C LYS A 35 15.42 -8.22 6.43
N VAL A 36 14.80 -7.17 6.97
CA VAL A 36 13.37 -7.14 7.36
C VAL A 36 12.52 -6.46 6.29
N VAL A 37 13.07 -5.50 5.56
CA VAL A 37 12.40 -4.86 4.43
C VAL A 37 12.43 -5.79 3.22
N GLY A 38 11.27 -6.08 2.61
CA GLY A 38 11.20 -6.93 1.42
C GLY A 38 10.95 -8.42 1.68
N SER A 39 10.94 -8.88 2.94
CA SER A 39 10.73 -10.28 3.31
C SER A 39 9.28 -10.54 3.76
N ILE A 40 8.73 -11.69 3.34
CA ILE A 40 7.40 -12.16 3.78
C ILE A 40 7.56 -12.80 5.16
N VAL A 41 6.84 -12.28 6.15
CA VAL A 41 6.88 -12.72 7.54
C VAL A 41 5.47 -13.08 8.01
N ASP A 42 5.33 -14.17 8.76
CA ASP A 42 4.06 -14.50 9.41
C ASP A 42 3.86 -13.63 10.64
N LEU A 43 2.90 -12.71 10.57
CA LEU A 43 2.56 -11.79 11.65
C LEU A 43 1.34 -12.27 12.42
N GLU A 44 1.32 -12.00 13.72
CA GLU A 44 0.14 -12.23 14.56
C GLU A 44 -0.97 -11.25 14.16
N LEU A 45 -2.19 -11.77 13.99
CA LEU A 45 -3.34 -10.95 13.58
C LEU A 45 -3.71 -9.90 14.66
N SER A 46 -3.35 -10.15 15.92
CA SER A 46 -3.50 -9.20 17.04
C SER A 46 -2.57 -8.00 16.96
N ALA A 47 -1.42 -8.15 16.29
CA ALA A 47 -0.41 -7.11 16.14
C ALA A 47 -0.70 -6.15 14.96
N ILE A 48 -1.76 -6.42 14.18
CA ILE A 48 -2.11 -5.67 12.97
C ILE A 48 -3.36 -4.84 13.22
N GLU A 49 -3.20 -3.52 13.17
CA GLU A 49 -4.29 -2.55 13.22
C GLU A 49 -4.77 -2.20 11.81
N VAL A 50 -6.08 -2.07 11.66
CA VAL A 50 -6.68 -1.66 10.38
C VAL A 50 -6.60 -0.15 10.25
N ASN A 51 -6.27 0.35 9.05
CA ASN A 51 -6.25 1.80 8.83
C ASN A 51 -7.69 2.36 8.87
N PRO A 52 -8.00 3.31 9.77
CA PRO A 52 -9.34 3.90 9.89
C PRO A 52 -9.75 4.74 8.67
N PHE A 53 -8.82 5.13 7.81
CA PHE A 53 -9.08 5.92 6.60
C PHE A 53 -9.28 5.09 5.33
N GLN A 54 -9.64 3.80 5.44
CA GLN A 54 -9.85 2.95 4.28
C GLN A 54 -11.10 3.39 3.48
N PRO A 55 -10.98 3.67 2.17
CA PRO A 55 -12.08 4.22 1.37
C PRO A 55 -13.20 3.21 1.08
N ARG A 56 -12.98 1.91 1.34
CA ARG A 56 -13.97 0.86 1.06
C ARG A 56 -14.73 0.49 2.34
N THR A 57 -15.90 1.10 2.51
CA THR A 57 -16.78 0.89 3.66
C THR A 57 -17.80 -0.24 3.48
N SER A 58 -18.13 -0.64 2.24
CA SER A 58 -19.04 -1.76 1.98
C SER A 58 -18.28 -3.02 1.55
N PHE A 59 -18.44 -4.09 2.32
CA PHE A 59 -17.98 -5.44 1.97
C PHE A 59 -19.21 -6.34 1.84
N ASN A 60 -19.35 -7.02 0.71
CA ASN A 60 -20.34 -8.09 0.58
C ASN A 60 -19.89 -9.27 1.45
N GLU A 61 -20.63 -9.57 2.52
CA GLU A 61 -20.33 -10.64 3.47
C GLU A 61 -20.24 -12.02 2.81
N GLU A 62 -21.04 -12.28 1.78
CA GLU A 62 -21.06 -13.56 1.06
C GLU A 62 -19.71 -13.80 0.37
N SER A 63 -19.23 -12.79 -0.37
CA SER A 63 -17.91 -12.82 -1.02
C SER A 63 -16.73 -12.91 -0.03
N LEU A 64 -16.94 -12.50 1.23
CA LEU A 64 -15.94 -12.59 2.29
C LEU A 64 -15.90 -14.02 2.85
N ARG A 65 -17.06 -14.68 3.01
CA ARG A 65 -17.17 -16.08 3.43
C ARG A 65 -16.59 -17.04 2.39
N GLU A 66 -16.82 -16.79 1.10
CA GLU A 66 -16.19 -17.56 0.02
C GLU A 66 -14.66 -17.48 0.08
N LEU A 67 -14.12 -16.28 0.27
CA LEU A 67 -12.68 -16.08 0.43
C LEU A 67 -12.15 -16.74 1.71
N ALA A 68 -12.90 -16.69 2.80
CA ALA A 68 -12.57 -17.36 4.05
C ALA A 68 -12.48 -18.88 3.89
N SER A 69 -13.43 -19.50 3.18
CA SER A 69 -13.39 -20.93 2.83
C SER A 69 -12.18 -21.27 1.96
N SER A 70 -11.87 -20.44 0.95
CA SER A 70 -10.70 -20.64 0.09
C SER A 70 -9.38 -20.54 0.88
N ILE A 71 -9.27 -19.56 1.78
CA ILE A 71 -8.10 -19.40 2.65
C ILE A 71 -7.96 -20.58 3.62
N LYS A 72 -9.06 -21.16 4.09
CA LYS A 72 -9.02 -22.34 4.98
C LYS A 72 -8.42 -23.57 4.30
N GLU A 73 -8.69 -23.76 3.00
CA GLU A 73 -8.18 -24.91 2.24
C GLU A 73 -6.77 -24.70 1.69
N LEU A 74 -6.50 -23.53 1.11
CA LEU A 74 -5.27 -23.25 0.35
C LEU A 74 -4.27 -22.36 1.11
N GLY A 75 -4.69 -21.78 2.23
CA GLY A 75 -3.95 -20.73 2.91
C GLY A 75 -4.03 -19.39 2.19
N VAL A 76 -3.37 -18.38 2.76
CA VAL A 76 -3.27 -17.06 2.14
C VAL A 76 -2.19 -17.09 1.07
N ILE A 77 -2.61 -17.27 -0.19
CA ILE A 77 -1.70 -17.36 -1.35
C ILE A 77 -0.93 -16.06 -1.57
N GLN A 78 -1.60 -14.91 -1.42
CA GLN A 78 -0.99 -13.60 -1.61
C GLN A 78 -0.91 -12.86 -0.27
N PRO A 79 0.31 -12.52 0.19
CA PRO A 79 0.50 -11.89 1.49
C PRO A 79 -0.19 -10.53 1.57
N ILE A 80 -0.56 -10.12 2.78
CA ILE A 80 -1.05 -8.78 3.06
C ILE A 80 0.11 -7.79 3.13
N THR A 81 -0.14 -6.49 2.96
CA THR A 81 0.91 -5.47 3.11
C THR A 81 0.64 -4.67 4.37
N VAL A 82 1.64 -4.59 5.23
CA VAL A 82 1.55 -3.85 6.50
C VAL A 82 2.72 -2.90 6.64
N ARG A 83 2.49 -1.78 7.33
CA ARG A 83 3.50 -0.80 7.73
C ARG A 83 3.86 -1.03 9.19
N LYS A 84 5.13 -1.14 9.53
CA LYS A 84 5.60 -1.20 10.92
C LYS A 84 5.51 0.19 11.54
N LEU A 85 4.81 0.32 12.67
CA LEU A 85 4.67 1.57 13.44
C LEU A 85 5.53 1.59 14.72
N GLY A 86 5.98 0.43 15.21
CA GLY A 86 6.82 0.29 16.40
C GLY A 86 7.05 -1.19 16.76
N PHE A 87 7.51 -1.47 17.99
CA PHE A 87 7.71 -2.85 18.47
C PHE A 87 6.40 -3.64 18.42
N ASN A 88 6.36 -4.69 17.60
CA ASN A 88 5.21 -5.57 17.41
C ASN A 88 3.89 -4.87 17.06
N ASN A 89 3.95 -3.64 16.51
CA ASN A 89 2.78 -2.89 16.07
C ASN A 89 2.86 -2.64 14.57
N TYR A 90 1.85 -3.13 13.86
CA TYR A 90 1.74 -3.04 12.41
C TYR A 90 0.41 -2.43 12.01
N GLN A 91 0.40 -1.69 10.92
CA GLN A 91 -0.80 -1.12 10.34
C GLN A 91 -1.04 -1.69 8.96
N LEU A 92 -2.27 -2.13 8.71
CA LEU A 92 -2.66 -2.67 7.42
C LEU A 92 -2.68 -1.56 6.36
N VAL A 93 -1.90 -1.76 5.29
CA VAL A 93 -1.87 -0.89 4.11
C VAL A 93 -2.79 -1.47 3.03
N SER A 94 -2.68 -2.78 2.77
CA SER A 94 -3.45 -3.45 1.73
C SER A 94 -3.77 -4.90 2.08
N GLY A 95 -4.87 -5.41 1.54
CA GLY A 95 -5.32 -6.79 1.73
C GLY A 95 -6.40 -6.98 2.79
N GLU A 96 -7.22 -5.95 3.05
CA GLU A 96 -8.22 -5.97 4.13
C GLU A 96 -9.24 -7.10 4.03
N ARG A 97 -9.66 -7.48 2.81
CA ARG A 97 -10.53 -8.65 2.63
C ARG A 97 -9.88 -9.94 3.12
N ARG A 98 -8.57 -10.11 2.90
CA ARG A 98 -7.80 -11.29 3.36
C ARG A 98 -7.63 -11.24 4.87
N PHE A 99 -7.26 -10.09 5.42
CA PHE A 99 -7.15 -9.89 6.87
C PHE A 99 -8.47 -10.23 7.59
N ARG A 100 -9.61 -9.69 7.11
CA ARG A 100 -10.93 -9.98 7.67
C ARG A 100 -11.34 -11.44 7.49
N ALA A 101 -11.12 -12.03 6.31
CA ALA A 101 -11.41 -13.44 6.06
C ALA A 101 -10.56 -14.37 6.95
N SER A 102 -9.27 -14.07 7.14
CA SER A 102 -8.37 -14.78 8.06
C SER A 102 -8.82 -14.65 9.52
N LYS A 103 -9.31 -13.48 9.92
CA LYS A 103 -9.89 -13.26 11.25
C LYS A 103 -11.19 -14.04 11.45
N LEU A 104 -12.03 -14.14 10.42
CA LEU A 104 -13.29 -14.90 10.46
C LEU A 104 -13.07 -16.40 10.66
N ILE A 105 -12.04 -16.97 10.05
CA ILE A 105 -11.71 -18.40 10.22
C ILE A 105 -10.87 -18.67 11.47
N GLY A 106 -10.50 -17.63 12.23
CA GLY A 106 -9.74 -17.77 13.47
C GLY A 106 -8.29 -18.18 13.27
N LEU A 107 -7.63 -17.74 12.20
CA LEU A 107 -6.17 -17.90 12.10
C LEU A 107 -5.47 -17.09 13.19
N ASP A 108 -4.33 -17.59 13.69
CA ASP A 108 -3.49 -16.85 14.64
C ASP A 108 -2.50 -15.92 13.92
N ARG A 109 -2.03 -16.34 12.75
CA ARG A 109 -0.99 -15.66 11.97
C ARG A 109 -1.36 -15.56 10.50
N ILE A 110 -0.88 -14.49 9.86
CA ILE A 110 -1.09 -14.23 8.44
C ILE A 110 0.24 -13.82 7.77
N PRO A 111 0.54 -14.34 6.58
CA PRO A 111 1.73 -13.92 5.85
C PRO A 111 1.57 -12.46 5.43
N ALA A 112 2.52 -11.65 5.85
CA ALA A 112 2.53 -10.22 5.62
C ALA A 112 3.88 -9.75 5.07
N PHE A 113 3.81 -8.78 4.18
CA PHE A 113 4.94 -8.03 3.69
C PHE A 113 5.08 -6.77 4.56
N ILE A 114 6.20 -6.68 5.29
CA ILE A 114 6.47 -5.57 6.21
C ILE A 114 7.15 -4.43 5.47
N ARG A 115 6.55 -3.25 5.59
CA ARG A 115 7.05 -1.95 5.13
C ARG A 115 7.51 -1.13 6.32
N ILE A 116 8.73 -0.61 6.32
CA ILE A 116 9.21 0.30 7.39
C ILE A 116 8.81 1.73 7.00
N ALA A 117 8.63 2.63 7.98
CA ALA A 117 8.24 4.03 7.78
C ALA A 117 9.14 4.83 6.80
N ASN A 118 10.31 4.32 6.41
CA ASN A 118 11.14 4.88 5.33
C ASN A 118 10.69 4.50 3.91
N ASP A 119 9.63 3.70 3.75
CA ASP A 119 8.98 3.46 2.46
C ASP A 119 8.26 4.70 1.91
N GLN A 120 8.38 5.85 2.56
CA GLN A 120 8.03 7.15 2.02
C GLN A 120 8.68 7.37 0.65
N GLU A 121 9.99 7.10 0.52
CA GLU A 121 10.74 7.23 -0.75
C GLU A 121 10.35 6.16 -1.77
N SER A 122 10.03 4.94 -1.32
CA SER A 122 9.59 3.85 -2.21
C SER A 122 8.17 4.08 -2.73
N LEU A 123 7.28 4.59 -1.87
CA LEU A 123 5.93 5.03 -2.23
C LEU A 123 5.99 6.25 -3.15
N GLU A 124 6.86 7.21 -2.84
CA GLU A 124 7.15 8.37 -3.68
C GLU A 124 7.60 7.91 -5.06
N MET A 125 8.60 7.02 -5.12
CA MET A 125 9.12 6.49 -6.38
C MET A 125 8.05 5.76 -7.19
N ALA A 126 7.23 4.92 -6.54
CA ALA A 126 6.14 4.20 -7.20
C ALA A 126 5.04 5.14 -7.72
N LEU A 127 4.71 6.20 -6.97
CA LEU A 127 3.71 7.19 -7.38
C LEU A 127 4.23 8.12 -8.48
N VAL A 128 5.49 8.54 -8.39
CA VAL A 128 6.17 9.35 -9.42
C VAL A 128 6.32 8.55 -10.72
N GLU A 129 6.74 7.29 -10.65
CA GLU A 129 6.80 6.40 -11.81
C GLU A 129 5.40 6.23 -12.45
N ASN A 130 4.36 6.05 -11.62
CA ASN A 130 3.01 5.92 -12.12
C ASN A 130 2.56 7.17 -12.88
N ILE A 131 2.84 8.38 -12.35
CA ILE A 131 2.53 9.68 -12.99
C ILE A 131 3.28 9.85 -14.33
N GLN A 132 4.46 9.26 -14.48
CA GLN A 132 5.27 9.37 -15.71
C GLN A 132 4.79 8.45 -16.85
N ARG A 133 3.75 7.63 -16.64
CA ARG A 133 3.15 6.80 -17.71
C ARG A 133 2.46 7.68 -18.76
N GLN A 134 2.64 7.32 -20.03
CA GLN A 134 2.18 8.15 -21.16
C GLN A 134 0.65 8.14 -21.38
N ASP A 135 -0.07 7.19 -20.76
CA ASP A 135 -1.49 6.93 -21.05
C ASP A 135 -2.45 7.26 -19.88
N LEU A 136 -2.03 8.06 -18.90
CA LEU A 136 -2.91 8.41 -17.77
C LEU A 136 -3.96 9.46 -18.16
N ASP A 137 -5.17 9.28 -17.63
CA ASP A 137 -6.21 10.28 -17.76
C ASP A 137 -5.97 11.49 -16.82
N PRO A 138 -6.51 12.69 -17.14
CA PRO A 138 -6.27 13.89 -16.33
C PRO A 138 -6.73 13.77 -14.86
N ILE A 139 -7.75 12.96 -14.59
CA ILE A 139 -8.26 12.73 -13.23
C ILE A 139 -7.34 11.77 -12.48
N GLU A 140 -6.82 10.73 -13.12
CA GLU A 140 -5.80 9.83 -12.57
C GLU A 140 -4.52 10.57 -12.17
N ILE A 141 -4.06 11.50 -13.03
CA ILE A 141 -2.90 12.36 -12.72
C ILE A 141 -3.22 13.22 -11.49
N ALA A 142 -4.40 13.85 -11.45
CA ALA A 142 -4.80 14.70 -10.34
C ALA A 142 -4.91 13.92 -9.01
N LEU A 143 -5.50 12.72 -9.04
CA LEU A 143 -5.56 11.81 -7.89
C LEU A 143 -4.16 11.42 -7.42
N SER A 144 -3.24 11.15 -8.35
CA SER A 144 -1.85 10.80 -8.00
C SER A 144 -1.13 11.97 -7.31
N TYR A 145 -1.34 13.21 -7.77
CA TYR A 145 -0.82 14.40 -7.08
C TYR A 145 -1.44 14.60 -5.70
N GLN A 146 -2.76 14.39 -5.56
CA GLN A 146 -3.42 14.49 -4.26
C GLN A 146 -2.84 13.48 -3.27
N ARG A 147 -2.64 12.22 -3.71
CA ARG A 147 -2.05 11.18 -2.88
C ARG A 147 -0.61 11.50 -2.47
N LEU A 148 0.19 12.07 -3.37
CA LEU A 148 1.53 12.54 -3.00
C LEU A 148 1.46 13.61 -1.91
N ILE A 149 0.56 14.60 -2.03
CA ILE A 149 0.43 15.66 -1.02
C ILE A 149 -0.10 15.12 0.32
N GLU A 150 -1.08 14.22 0.31
CA GLU A 150 -1.74 13.74 1.52
C GLU A 150 -0.98 12.59 2.21
N GLU A 151 -0.49 11.62 1.44
CA GLU A 151 0.22 10.45 1.97
C GLU A 151 1.69 10.76 2.24
N ILE A 152 2.33 11.59 1.39
CA ILE A 152 3.75 11.93 1.52
C ILE A 152 3.98 13.24 2.28
N GLN A 153 2.91 14.01 2.53
CA GLN A 153 2.96 15.32 3.20
C GLN A 153 3.90 16.32 2.50
N VAL A 154 4.03 16.22 1.18
CA VAL A 154 4.83 17.15 0.38
C VAL A 154 4.03 18.38 0.00
N THR A 155 4.71 19.53 -0.07
CA THR A 155 4.07 20.74 -0.56
C THR A 155 3.93 20.72 -2.08
N GLN A 156 3.06 21.58 -2.63
CA GLN A 156 2.94 21.72 -4.09
C GLN A 156 4.25 22.17 -4.76
N ASP A 157 5.09 22.94 -4.05
CA ASP A 157 6.38 23.38 -4.56
C ASP A 157 7.35 22.20 -4.64
N GLU A 158 7.47 21.40 -3.59
CA GLU A 158 8.38 20.24 -3.62
C GLU A 158 7.88 19.13 -4.56
N LEU A 159 6.57 18.99 -4.72
CA LEU A 159 5.99 18.10 -5.73
C LEU A 159 6.36 18.54 -7.16
N SER A 160 6.41 19.86 -7.38
CA SER A 160 6.77 20.45 -8.67
C SER A 160 8.19 20.09 -9.11
N ASP A 161 9.13 20.13 -8.17
CA ASP A 161 10.52 19.73 -8.38
C ASP A 161 10.64 18.23 -8.66
N ARG A 162 9.92 17.39 -7.89
CA ARG A 162 9.97 15.93 -8.02
C ARG A 162 9.41 15.38 -9.33
N VAL A 163 8.29 15.93 -9.81
CA VAL A 163 7.64 15.47 -11.05
C VAL A 163 8.09 16.24 -12.30
N GLY A 164 8.94 17.26 -12.14
CA GLY A 164 9.44 18.08 -13.24
C GLY A 164 8.35 18.88 -13.94
N LYS A 165 7.33 19.35 -13.20
CA LYS A 165 6.20 20.13 -13.73
C LYS A 165 6.04 21.41 -12.93
N ASN A 166 5.63 22.49 -13.58
CA ASN A 166 5.37 23.76 -12.91
C ASN A 166 4.30 23.60 -11.80
N ARG A 167 4.51 24.26 -10.66
CA ARG A 167 3.54 24.34 -9.56
C ARG A 167 2.13 24.72 -10.03
N SER A 168 2.02 25.65 -10.98
CA SER A 168 0.75 26.07 -11.57
C SER A 168 0.02 24.94 -12.31
N THR A 169 0.78 24.04 -12.96
CA THR A 169 0.23 22.85 -13.62
C THR A 169 -0.36 21.90 -12.58
N ILE A 170 0.38 21.59 -11.51
CA ILE A 170 -0.09 20.73 -10.42
C ILE A 170 -1.37 21.30 -9.79
N ALA A 171 -1.39 22.60 -9.50
CA ALA A 171 -2.57 23.27 -8.94
C ALA A 171 -3.80 23.17 -9.86
N ASN A 172 -3.61 23.24 -11.19
CA ASN A 172 -4.70 23.08 -12.15
C ASN A 172 -5.25 21.65 -12.16
N TYR A 173 -4.40 20.63 -12.10
CA TYR A 173 -4.84 19.23 -12.00
C TYR A 173 -5.64 19.00 -10.71
N LEU A 174 -5.15 19.48 -9.56
CA LEU A 174 -5.86 19.35 -8.28
C LEU A 174 -7.23 20.04 -8.27
N ARG A 175 -7.43 21.10 -9.06
CA ARG A 175 -8.75 21.73 -9.21
C ARG A 175 -9.76 20.85 -9.92
N LEU A 176 -9.33 19.95 -10.81
CA LEU A 176 -10.23 19.03 -11.52
C LEU A 176 -11.00 18.13 -10.55
N LEU A 177 -10.36 17.76 -9.43
CA LEU A 177 -10.99 16.94 -8.38
C LEU A 177 -12.12 17.66 -7.64
N ARG A 178 -12.22 18.99 -7.79
CA ARG A 178 -13.30 19.81 -7.20
C ARG A 178 -14.48 19.99 -8.15
N LEU A 179 -14.37 19.54 -9.39
CA LEU A 179 -15.45 19.62 -10.37
C LEU A 179 -16.54 18.58 -10.08
N ASP A 180 -17.72 18.78 -10.65
CA ASP A 180 -18.82 17.82 -10.51
C ASP A 180 -18.41 16.41 -11.01
N PRO A 181 -18.78 15.32 -10.31
CA PRO A 181 -18.47 13.96 -10.71
C PRO A 181 -18.85 13.60 -12.15
N ILE A 182 -19.90 14.21 -12.71
CA ILE A 182 -20.31 14.01 -14.11
C ILE A 182 -19.22 14.55 -15.05
N ILE A 183 -18.66 15.72 -14.75
CA ILE A 183 -17.61 16.36 -15.54
C ILE A 183 -16.29 15.58 -15.41
N GLN A 184 -15.96 15.10 -14.20
CA GLN A 184 -14.78 14.25 -13.99
C GLN A 184 -14.88 12.95 -14.80
N THR A 185 -16.07 12.33 -14.82
CA THR A 185 -16.32 11.11 -15.62
C THR A 185 -16.17 11.41 -17.12
N GLY A 186 -16.73 12.52 -17.60
CA GLY A 186 -16.56 12.96 -18.99
C GLY A 186 -15.11 13.23 -19.38
N MET A 187 -14.25 13.65 -18.45
CA MET A 187 -12.81 13.79 -18.71
C MET A 187 -12.07 12.45 -18.72
N ARG A 188 -12.43 11.52 -17.83
CA ARG A 188 -11.86 10.16 -17.81
C ARG A 188 -12.13 9.43 -19.12
N ASP A 189 -13.36 9.54 -19.63
CA ASP A 189 -13.78 8.87 -20.86
C ASP A 189 -13.34 9.61 -22.14
N GLY A 190 -12.65 10.75 -21.99
CA GLY A 190 -12.12 11.54 -23.11
C GLY A 190 -13.15 12.41 -23.86
N PHE A 191 -14.40 12.46 -23.39
CA PHE A 191 -15.44 13.33 -23.96
C PHE A 191 -15.17 14.82 -23.71
N ILE A 192 -14.49 15.14 -22.61
CA ILE A 192 -14.17 16.51 -22.19
C ILE A 192 -12.66 16.65 -22.06
N SER A 193 -12.08 17.63 -22.75
CA SER A 193 -10.65 17.90 -22.60
C SER A 193 -10.35 18.68 -21.32
N MET A 194 -9.13 18.55 -20.81
CA MET A 194 -8.63 19.25 -19.62
C MET A 194 -8.79 20.78 -19.73
N GLY A 195 -8.71 21.34 -20.95
CA GLY A 195 -8.92 22.77 -21.20
C GLY A 195 -10.35 23.24 -20.87
N HIS A 196 -11.36 22.41 -21.14
CA HIS A 196 -12.76 22.72 -20.81
C HIS A 196 -13.02 22.64 -19.31
N GLY A 197 -12.33 21.77 -18.59
CA GLY A 197 -12.41 21.66 -17.13
C GLY A 197 -11.72 22.80 -16.36
N ARG A 198 -10.84 23.56 -17.02
CA ARG A 198 -10.12 24.71 -16.44
C ARG A 198 -10.84 26.05 -16.65
N ALA A 199 -11.76 26.11 -17.61
CA ALA A 199 -12.47 27.31 -18.02
C ALA A 199 -13.62 27.67 -17.06
#